data_AF-A0A2E6G299-F1
#
_entry.id   AF-A0A2E6G299-F1
#
_cell.length_a   1.000
_cell.length_b   1.000
_cell.length_c   1.000
_cell.angle_alpha   90.00
_cell.angle_beta   90.00
_cell.angle_gamma   90.00
#
_symmetry.space_group_name_H-M   'P 1'
#
loop_
_entity.id
_entity.type
_entity.pdbx_description
1 polymer ?
#
loop_
_entity_poly.entity_id
_entity_poly.type
_entity_poly.pdbx_seq_one_letter_code
_entity_poly.pdbx_strand_id
1 'polypeptide(L)'
;MRKTMSQNPNMLRTMIGIGLTLIFVLGYAVYSNTVESEYYGYETTNTSESQVPNQDDDTVAEWFLSTNMPMTWVNVTVTGAPQDSILRVQADGTPWFHSPFLGDNQEFPFSCEGDGDYSDLVETCDYSTNHEIIISQEENTLRGIVSSVLPIEGLGYLQADNLEEAYDKADELISEEATIITWRMGVYDDGGDALDSVGIDMSVSMVYHELIDVNEFQIDPIEESVYSLATLIGCFSLMLVLPLIIYFSAIYKARKDESKRLDAPPLEN
;
A
#
# COMPACT_ATOMS: atom_id res chain seq x y z
N MET A 1 42.81 -13.75 -37.82
CA MET A 1 41.60 -13.75 -36.95
C MET A 1 40.28 -14.15 -37.63
N ARG A 2 40.23 -14.43 -38.94
CA ARG A 2 39.01 -14.97 -39.62
C ARG A 2 38.63 -16.41 -39.24
N LYS A 3 39.44 -17.11 -38.44
CA LYS A 3 39.40 -18.59 -38.32
C LYS A 3 38.89 -19.13 -36.98
N THR A 4 38.63 -18.27 -35.99
CA THR A 4 38.09 -18.70 -34.67
C THR A 4 36.62 -18.31 -34.47
N MET A 5 36.07 -17.45 -35.33
CA MET A 5 34.63 -17.16 -35.39
C MET A 5 33.92 -17.91 -36.54
N SER A 6 34.61 -18.84 -37.21
CA SER A 6 34.08 -19.66 -38.31
C SER A 6 33.85 -21.12 -37.95
N GLN A 7 33.95 -21.51 -36.67
CA GLN A 7 33.90 -22.91 -36.25
C GLN A 7 32.55 -23.38 -35.67
N ASN A 8 31.53 -22.51 -35.55
CA ASN A 8 30.17 -23.00 -35.34
C ASN A 8 29.10 -21.97 -35.74
N PRO A 9 28.78 -21.83 -37.04
CA PRO A 9 27.68 -20.95 -37.50
C PRO A 9 26.32 -21.35 -36.91
N ASN A 10 26.19 -22.58 -36.40
CA ASN A 10 25.04 -23.02 -35.64
C ASN A 10 24.93 -22.30 -34.29
N MET A 11 26.01 -22.00 -33.57
CA MET A 11 25.91 -21.41 -32.23
C MET A 11 25.33 -19.99 -32.25
N LEU A 12 25.76 -19.15 -33.21
CA LEU A 12 25.20 -17.79 -33.37
C LEU A 12 23.73 -17.84 -33.81
N ARG A 13 23.41 -18.74 -34.75
CA ARG A 13 22.04 -18.93 -35.24
C ARG A 13 21.10 -19.45 -34.16
N THR A 14 21.59 -20.35 -33.30
CA THR A 14 20.85 -20.87 -32.15
C THR A 14 20.68 -19.80 -31.07
N MET A 15 21.69 -18.98 -30.80
CA MET A 15 21.57 -17.88 -29.83
C MET A 15 20.58 -16.80 -30.29
N ILE A 16 20.61 -16.41 -31.56
CA ILE A 16 19.64 -15.47 -32.16
C ILE A 16 18.24 -16.10 -32.22
N GLY A 17 18.14 -17.37 -32.61
CA GLY A 17 16.86 -18.09 -32.70
C GLY A 17 16.18 -18.26 -31.34
N ILE A 18 16.93 -18.64 -30.30
CA ILE A 18 16.41 -18.76 -28.92
C ILE A 18 16.03 -17.37 -28.39
N GLY A 19 16.84 -16.34 -28.65
CA GLY A 19 16.52 -14.96 -28.25
C GLY A 19 15.21 -14.45 -28.87
N LEU A 20 15.01 -14.64 -30.17
CA LEU A 20 13.76 -14.28 -30.85
C LEU A 20 12.57 -15.08 -30.32
N THR A 21 12.74 -16.38 -30.09
CA THR A 21 11.67 -17.23 -29.53
C THR A 21 11.28 -16.76 -28.13
N LEU A 22 12.25 -16.43 -27.28
CA LEU A 22 12.00 -15.87 -25.95
C LEU A 22 11.22 -14.55 -26.03
N ILE A 23 11.58 -13.66 -26.96
CA ILE A 23 10.86 -12.39 -27.15
C ILE A 23 9.39 -12.65 -27.52
N PHE A 24 9.11 -13.59 -28.44
CA PHE A 24 7.74 -13.91 -28.82
C PHE A 24 6.95 -14.60 -27.69
N VAL A 25 7.59 -15.51 -26.95
CA VAL A 25 6.95 -16.20 -25.82
C VAL A 25 6.65 -15.23 -24.68
N LEU A 26 7.59 -14.35 -24.34
CA LEU A 26 7.38 -13.31 -23.33
C LEU A 26 6.33 -12.30 -23.79
N GLY A 27 6.39 -11.86 -25.05
CA GLY A 27 5.37 -10.96 -25.61
C GLY A 27 3.97 -11.59 -25.59
N TYR A 28 3.85 -12.88 -25.90
CA TYR A 28 2.60 -13.62 -25.78
C TYR A 28 2.15 -13.77 -24.33
N ALA A 29 3.06 -14.08 -23.40
CA ALA A 29 2.73 -14.21 -21.99
C ALA A 29 2.23 -12.89 -21.38
N VAL A 30 2.88 -11.77 -21.71
CA VAL A 30 2.41 -10.42 -21.32
C VAL A 30 1.05 -10.16 -21.94
N TYR A 31 0.91 -10.34 -23.26
CA TYR A 31 -0.37 -10.12 -23.95
C TYR A 31 -1.51 -10.96 -23.37
N SER A 32 -1.27 -12.25 -23.10
CA SER A 32 -2.27 -13.15 -22.52
C SER A 32 -2.74 -12.66 -21.15
N ASN A 33 -1.81 -12.28 -20.26
CA ASN A 33 -2.15 -11.77 -18.93
C ASN A 33 -2.80 -10.37 -18.96
N THR A 34 -2.57 -9.58 -20.02
CA THR A 34 -3.28 -8.29 -20.20
C THR A 34 -4.69 -8.43 -20.74
N VAL A 35 -5.01 -9.54 -21.42
CA VAL A 35 -6.31 -9.76 -22.07
C VAL A 35 -7.25 -10.59 -21.20
N GLU A 36 -6.72 -11.50 -20.38
CA GLU A 36 -7.46 -12.27 -19.40
C GLU A 36 -6.89 -11.93 -18.03
N SER A 37 -7.31 -10.79 -17.48
CA SER A 37 -6.92 -10.43 -16.12
C SER A 37 -7.84 -11.16 -15.14
N GLU A 38 -7.26 -11.99 -14.28
CA GLU A 38 -7.99 -12.55 -13.13
C GLU A 38 -8.21 -11.51 -12.02
N TYR A 39 -7.70 -10.28 -12.19
CA TYR A 39 -7.81 -9.19 -11.23
C TYR A 39 -8.88 -8.19 -11.63
N TYR A 40 -9.69 -7.79 -10.64
CA TYR A 40 -10.76 -6.82 -10.77
C TYR A 40 -10.57 -5.73 -9.73
N GLY A 41 -10.72 -4.47 -10.15
CA GLY A 41 -10.80 -3.33 -9.26
C GLY A 41 -12.25 -3.09 -8.87
N TYR A 42 -12.51 -2.88 -7.58
CA TYR A 42 -13.81 -2.46 -7.07
C TYR A 42 -13.70 -1.06 -6.46
N GLU A 43 -14.67 -0.21 -6.78
CA GLU A 43 -14.77 1.15 -6.27
C GLU A 43 -15.91 1.23 -5.26
N THR A 44 -15.66 1.89 -4.13
CA THR A 44 -16.63 2.13 -3.07
C THR A 44 -16.76 3.62 -2.81
N THR A 45 -17.88 4.04 -2.22
CA THR A 45 -17.98 5.37 -1.64
C THR A 45 -16.85 5.58 -0.64
N ASN A 46 -16.28 6.78 -0.63
CA ASN A 46 -15.26 7.19 0.33
C ASN A 46 -15.56 8.61 0.79
N THR A 47 -16.76 8.79 1.33
CA THR A 47 -17.25 10.09 1.76
C THR A 47 -17.41 10.11 3.27
N SER A 48 -16.82 11.13 3.90
CA SER A 48 -17.02 11.39 5.32
C SER A 48 -18.39 12.02 5.55
N GLU A 49 -19.16 11.43 6.45
CA GLU A 49 -20.48 11.88 6.86
C GLU A 49 -20.47 12.27 8.34
N SER A 50 -21.05 13.44 8.65
CA SER A 50 -21.22 13.87 10.04
C SER A 50 -22.42 13.17 10.67
N GLN A 51 -22.21 12.60 11.85
CA GLN A 51 -23.21 11.95 12.66
C GLN A 51 -23.61 12.84 13.83
N VAL A 52 -24.90 12.81 14.17
CA VAL A 52 -25.45 13.51 15.34
C VAL A 52 -25.60 12.51 16.48
N PRO A 53 -24.76 12.56 17.52
CA PRO A 53 -24.84 11.64 18.62
C PRO A 53 -26.01 11.99 19.56
N ASN A 54 -26.58 11.00 20.23
CA ASN A 54 -27.68 11.16 21.18
C ASN A 54 -27.15 11.23 22.61
N GLN A 55 -27.94 11.81 23.53
CA GLN A 55 -27.65 11.82 24.97
C GLN A 55 -28.79 11.16 25.73
N ASP A 56 -28.45 10.39 26.76
CA ASP A 56 -29.44 9.87 27.71
C ASP A 56 -29.84 10.94 28.75
N ASP A 57 -28.88 11.79 29.13
CA ASP A 57 -29.07 12.92 30.05
C ASP A 57 -28.34 14.15 29.48
N ASP A 58 -29.12 15.17 29.08
CA ASP A 58 -28.60 16.42 28.51
C ASP A 58 -27.72 17.22 29.48
N THR A 59 -27.62 16.85 30.76
CA THR A 59 -26.74 17.50 31.75
C THR A 59 -25.38 16.82 31.88
N VAL A 60 -25.21 15.62 31.33
CA VAL A 60 -23.98 14.84 31.42
C VAL A 60 -23.28 14.86 30.07
N ALA A 61 -21.97 15.08 30.07
CA ALA A 61 -21.12 15.05 28.89
C ALA A 61 -20.84 13.61 28.40
N GLU A 62 -21.90 12.85 28.17
CA GLU A 62 -21.87 11.50 27.59
C GLU A 62 -22.85 11.45 26.41
N TRP A 63 -22.38 10.90 25.30
CA TRP A 63 -23.16 10.69 24.10
C TRP A 63 -23.00 9.27 23.58
N PHE A 64 -23.97 8.84 22.79
CA PHE A 64 -23.94 7.56 22.11
C PHE A 64 -24.56 7.62 20.72
N LEU A 65 -24.11 6.73 19.85
CA LEU A 65 -24.76 6.47 18.56
C LEU A 65 -24.53 5.03 18.14
N SER A 66 -25.41 4.49 17.30
CA SER A 66 -25.26 3.15 16.74
C SER A 66 -25.17 3.23 15.22
N THR A 67 -24.23 2.49 14.67
CA THR A 67 -24.00 2.37 13.22
C THR A 67 -24.14 0.93 12.78
N ASN A 68 -24.54 0.71 11.54
CA ASN A 68 -24.71 -0.62 10.95
C ASN A 68 -24.23 -0.69 9.49
N MET A 69 -23.39 0.25 9.08
CA MET A 69 -22.85 0.34 7.71
C MET A 69 -21.33 0.08 7.74
N PRO A 70 -20.75 -0.47 6.66
CA PRO A 70 -19.32 -0.69 6.53
C PRO A 70 -18.56 0.63 6.67
N MET A 71 -17.55 0.69 7.54
CA MET A 71 -16.78 1.91 7.78
C MET A 71 -15.30 1.66 7.95
N THR A 72 -14.49 2.63 7.52
CA THR A 72 -13.03 2.58 7.66
C THR A 72 -12.52 3.56 8.71
N TRP A 73 -13.11 4.76 8.79
CA TRP A 73 -12.63 5.83 9.65
C TRP A 73 -13.71 6.35 10.59
N VAL A 74 -13.28 6.68 11.81
CA VAL A 74 -14.05 7.43 12.79
C VAL A 74 -13.22 8.59 13.32
N ASN A 75 -13.80 9.78 13.30
CA ASN A 75 -13.24 10.95 14.00
C ASN A 75 -14.27 11.45 15.01
N VAL A 76 -13.82 11.60 16.24
CA VAL A 76 -14.60 12.17 17.34
C VAL A 76 -13.90 13.45 17.77
N THR A 77 -14.58 14.57 17.58
CA THR A 77 -14.05 15.89 17.92
C THR A 77 -14.87 16.50 19.04
N VAL A 78 -14.18 16.90 20.10
CA VAL A 78 -14.76 17.61 21.23
C VAL A 78 -14.31 19.06 21.22
N THR A 79 -15.24 19.98 21.45
CA THR A 79 -14.96 21.42 21.56
C THR A 79 -15.51 22.00 22.86
N GLY A 80 -14.81 22.97 23.43
CA GLY A 80 -15.26 23.68 24.64
C GLY A 80 -15.11 22.92 25.96
N ALA A 81 -14.55 21.71 25.93
CA ALA A 81 -14.24 20.94 27.13
C ALA A 81 -13.10 21.58 27.96
N PRO A 82 -13.10 21.44 29.30
CA PRO A 82 -12.02 21.93 30.15
C PRO A 82 -10.66 21.31 29.80
N GLN A 83 -9.59 22.09 29.92
CA GLN A 83 -8.23 21.55 29.77
C GLN A 83 -7.94 20.49 30.83
N ASP A 84 -7.10 19.53 30.47
CA ASP A 84 -6.69 18.37 31.27
C ASP A 84 -7.81 17.35 31.53
N SER A 85 -9.01 17.54 30.96
CA SER A 85 -10.04 16.50 30.93
C SER A 85 -9.74 15.40 29.90
N ILE A 86 -10.42 14.27 30.02
CA ILE A 86 -10.17 13.07 29.20
C ILE A 86 -11.36 12.85 28.26
N LEU A 87 -11.11 12.88 26.96
CA LEU A 87 -12.04 12.36 25.97
C LEU A 87 -11.87 10.84 25.89
N ARG A 88 -12.95 10.11 26.17
CA ARG A 88 -13.00 8.65 26.03
C ARG A 88 -13.98 8.27 24.93
N VAL A 89 -13.57 7.34 24.08
CA VAL A 89 -14.40 6.76 23.02
C VAL A 89 -14.32 5.24 23.11
N GLN A 90 -15.49 4.62 23.31
CA GLN A 90 -15.67 3.19 23.39
C GLN A 90 -16.55 2.71 22.23
N ALA A 91 -16.15 1.61 21.60
CA ALA A 91 -16.92 0.89 20.61
C ALA A 91 -17.35 -0.47 21.18
N ASP A 92 -18.66 -0.68 21.28
CA ASP A 92 -19.25 -1.97 21.59
C ASP A 92 -19.59 -2.68 20.27
N GLY A 93 -18.85 -3.73 19.94
CA GLY A 93 -19.07 -4.56 18.75
C GLY A 93 -17.77 -5.06 18.11
N THR A 94 -16.80 -4.16 17.96
CA THR A 94 -15.53 -4.42 17.25
C THR A 94 -14.40 -3.58 17.89
N PRO A 95 -13.19 -4.14 18.09
CA PRO A 95 -12.01 -3.35 18.46
C PRO A 95 -11.51 -2.56 17.25
N TRP A 96 -10.87 -1.42 17.50
CA TRP A 96 -10.41 -0.52 16.45
C TRP A 96 -9.05 0.06 16.80
N PHE A 97 -8.39 0.60 15.78
CA PHE A 97 -7.05 1.16 15.88
C PHE A 97 -7.10 2.65 16.15
N HIS A 98 -6.31 3.10 17.12
CA HIS A 98 -6.11 4.51 17.39
C HIS A 98 -4.62 4.82 17.48
N SER A 99 -4.25 6.01 17.03
CA SER A 99 -2.98 6.63 17.38
C SER A 99 -3.15 8.15 17.32
N PRO A 100 -2.51 8.93 18.20
CA PRO A 100 -2.47 10.39 18.11
C PRO A 100 -1.93 10.89 16.77
N PHE A 101 -1.19 10.04 16.06
CA PHE A 101 -0.50 10.32 14.81
C PHE A 101 -1.33 10.02 13.56
N LEU A 102 -2.54 9.48 13.70
CA LEU A 102 -3.38 9.13 12.56
C LEU A 102 -3.77 10.36 11.74
N GLY A 103 -3.50 10.31 10.44
CA GLY A 103 -3.80 11.40 9.51
C GLY A 103 -2.85 12.60 9.60
N ASP A 104 -1.74 12.48 10.34
CA ASP A 104 -0.66 13.47 10.32
C ASP A 104 0.43 13.09 9.32
N ASN A 105 0.95 14.08 8.61
CA ASN A 105 2.07 13.90 7.70
C ASN A 105 3.39 13.83 8.49
N GLN A 106 3.76 12.64 8.92
CA GLN A 106 4.99 12.42 9.68
C GLN A 106 6.18 12.02 8.81
N GLU A 107 7.39 12.35 9.28
CA GLU A 107 8.65 12.01 8.60
C GLU A 107 9.09 10.56 8.84
N PHE A 108 8.52 9.87 9.83
CA PHE A 108 8.88 8.50 10.19
C PHE A 108 7.84 7.47 9.71
N PRO A 109 8.26 6.22 9.45
CA PRO A 109 7.33 5.16 9.07
C PRO A 109 6.35 4.89 10.21
N PHE A 110 5.07 4.85 9.88
CA PHE A 110 3.96 4.59 10.80
C PHE A 110 3.02 3.59 10.12
N SER A 111 2.57 2.57 10.87
CA SER A 111 1.65 1.56 10.36
C SER A 111 0.78 1.02 11.48
N CYS A 112 -0.54 1.03 11.31
CA CYS A 112 -1.45 0.38 12.27
C CYS A 112 -1.40 -1.15 12.19
N GLU A 113 -1.02 -1.71 11.04
CA GLU A 113 -1.02 -3.15 10.78
C GLU A 113 0.41 -3.72 10.82
N GLY A 114 1.19 -3.23 11.80
CA GLY A 114 2.60 -3.58 11.96
C GLY A 114 2.78 -4.94 12.65
N ASP A 115 2.55 -6.04 11.95
CA ASP A 115 2.86 -7.39 12.45
C ASP A 115 4.11 -7.95 11.72
N GLY A 116 5.28 -7.46 12.11
CA GLY A 116 6.56 -7.89 11.51
C GLY A 116 7.76 -7.64 12.40
N ASP A 117 8.90 -8.26 12.07
CA ASP A 117 10.20 -8.19 12.77
C ASP A 117 10.75 -6.75 13.04
N TYR A 118 10.06 -5.72 12.54
CA TYR A 118 10.38 -4.31 12.68
C TYR A 118 9.37 -3.53 13.54
N SER A 119 8.44 -4.20 14.24
CA SER A 119 7.45 -3.57 15.12
C SER A 119 8.09 -2.70 16.21
N ASP A 120 9.30 -3.04 16.66
CA ASP A 120 10.06 -2.26 17.66
C ASP A 120 10.68 -0.97 17.08
N LEU A 121 10.65 -0.80 15.76
CA LEU A 121 11.29 0.30 15.02
C LEU A 121 10.26 1.23 14.36
N VAL A 122 8.97 0.91 14.46
CA VAL A 122 7.85 1.61 13.81
C VAL A 122 6.81 1.89 14.88
N GLU A 123 6.34 3.13 14.97
CA GLU A 123 5.19 3.46 15.82
C GLU A 123 3.94 2.78 15.25
N THR A 124 3.24 2.02 16.11
CA THR A 124 2.05 1.25 15.75
C THR A 124 0.81 1.82 16.44
N CYS A 125 -0.37 1.48 15.90
CA CYS A 125 -1.62 1.91 16.49
C CYS A 125 -2.03 0.98 17.62
N ASP A 126 -2.65 1.53 18.66
CA ASP A 126 -3.23 0.76 19.72
C ASP A 126 -4.52 0.10 19.22
N TYR A 127 -4.61 -1.23 19.37
CA TYR A 127 -5.80 -2.01 19.03
C TYR A 127 -6.62 -2.30 20.29
N SER A 128 -7.75 -1.62 20.44
CA SER A 128 -8.62 -1.71 21.64
C SER A 128 -10.05 -1.33 21.29
N THR A 129 -11.01 -1.72 22.13
CA THR A 129 -12.39 -1.25 22.04
C THR A 129 -12.59 0.11 22.69
N ASN A 130 -11.65 0.53 23.55
CA ASN A 130 -11.70 1.79 24.29
C ASN A 130 -10.40 2.56 24.09
N HIS A 131 -10.53 3.85 23.75
CA HIS A 131 -9.42 4.77 23.54
C HIS A 131 -9.66 6.10 24.23
N GLU A 132 -8.59 6.72 24.69
CA GLU A 132 -8.62 7.94 25.50
C GLU A 132 -7.55 8.92 25.04
N ILE A 133 -7.89 10.20 25.02
CA ILE A 133 -6.93 11.29 24.81
C ILE A 133 -7.13 12.40 25.83
N ILE A 134 -6.05 13.09 26.17
CA ILE A 134 -6.09 14.27 27.06
C ILE A 134 -6.43 15.50 26.23
N ILE A 135 -7.40 16.27 26.70
CA ILE A 135 -7.86 17.51 26.08
C ILE A 135 -6.87 18.62 26.43
N SER A 136 -6.06 19.01 25.44
CA SER A 136 -4.99 20.01 25.62
C SER A 136 -5.32 21.36 24.99
N GLN A 137 -6.17 21.35 23.96
CA GLN A 137 -6.60 22.52 23.19
C GLN A 137 -8.10 22.78 23.35
N GLU A 138 -8.60 23.89 22.79
CA GLU A 138 -10.04 24.23 22.76
C GLU A 138 -10.85 23.21 21.93
N GLU A 139 -10.20 22.60 20.94
CA GLU A 139 -10.73 21.55 20.07
C GLU A 139 -9.70 20.41 20.03
N ASN A 140 -10.14 19.18 20.30
CA ASN A 140 -9.29 17.99 20.16
C ASN A 140 -10.06 16.93 19.38
N THR A 141 -9.37 16.24 18.49
CA THR A 141 -9.95 15.18 17.66
C THR A 141 -9.26 13.86 17.96
N LEU A 142 -10.04 12.87 18.35
CA LEU A 142 -9.63 11.48 18.39
C LEU A 142 -9.95 10.85 17.03
N ARG A 143 -8.94 10.29 16.37
CA ARG A 143 -9.06 9.61 15.06
C ARG A 143 -8.84 8.12 15.20
N GLY A 144 -9.58 7.32 14.45
CA GLY A 144 -9.49 5.87 14.50
C GLY A 144 -9.74 5.19 13.16
N ILE A 145 -9.10 4.03 12.98
CA ILE A 145 -9.35 3.11 11.87
C ILE A 145 -10.15 1.92 12.41
N VAL A 146 -11.32 1.69 11.83
CA VAL A 146 -12.26 0.64 12.25
C VAL A 146 -12.02 -0.65 11.48
N SER A 147 -11.77 -0.56 10.17
CA SER A 147 -11.49 -1.72 9.31
C SER A 147 -10.23 -1.44 8.48
N SER A 148 -9.29 -2.39 8.49
CA SER A 148 -8.14 -2.44 7.57
C SER A 148 -8.44 -3.21 6.28
N VAL A 149 -9.58 -3.92 6.24
CA VAL A 149 -9.99 -4.74 5.10
C VAL A 149 -10.61 -3.88 3.99
N LEU A 150 -11.44 -2.92 4.40
CA LEU A 150 -12.09 -1.99 3.46
C LEU A 150 -11.06 -1.02 2.86
N PRO A 151 -11.24 -0.62 1.58
CA PRO A 151 -10.29 0.24 0.90
C PRO A 151 -10.36 1.67 1.44
N ILE A 152 -9.35 2.12 2.19
CA ILE A 152 -9.28 3.46 2.78
C ILE A 152 -9.44 4.58 1.73
N GLU A 153 -8.93 4.39 0.52
CA GLU A 153 -9.05 5.37 -0.57
C GLU A 153 -10.31 5.16 -1.44
N GLY A 154 -11.12 4.16 -1.14
CA GLY A 154 -12.32 3.81 -1.89
C GLY A 154 -12.06 2.94 -3.12
N LEU A 155 -10.82 2.51 -3.35
CA LEU A 155 -10.45 1.60 -4.43
C LEU A 155 -9.76 0.36 -3.85
N GLY A 156 -10.30 -0.82 -4.14
CA GLY A 156 -9.72 -2.11 -3.78
C GLY A 156 -9.56 -3.02 -4.99
N TYR A 157 -8.82 -4.12 -4.80
CA TYR A 157 -8.59 -5.12 -5.84
C TYR A 157 -8.82 -6.53 -5.29
N LEU A 158 -9.39 -7.40 -6.11
CA LEU A 158 -9.61 -8.80 -5.79
C LEU A 158 -9.41 -9.70 -7.01
N GLN A 159 -9.29 -11.00 -6.77
CA GLN A 159 -9.14 -12.01 -7.82
C GLN A 159 -10.46 -12.78 -8.03
N ALA A 160 -10.87 -12.95 -9.28
CA ALA A 160 -12.06 -13.69 -9.68
C ALA A 160 -11.92 -14.28 -11.10
N ASP A 161 -12.73 -15.28 -11.45
CA ASP A 161 -12.72 -15.90 -12.77
C ASP A 161 -13.43 -15.03 -13.82
N ASN A 162 -14.40 -14.21 -13.39
CA ASN A 162 -15.21 -13.36 -14.25
C ASN A 162 -15.80 -12.17 -13.47
N LEU A 163 -16.35 -11.20 -14.20
CA LEU A 163 -16.93 -9.98 -13.64
C LEU A 163 -18.10 -10.23 -12.67
N GLU A 164 -18.93 -11.24 -12.92
CA GLU A 164 -20.08 -11.57 -12.04
C GLU A 164 -19.57 -12.08 -10.68
N GLU A 165 -18.60 -13.00 -10.69
CA GLU A 165 -17.96 -13.47 -9.46
C GLU A 165 -17.19 -12.34 -8.75
N ALA A 166 -16.54 -11.45 -9.50
CA ALA A 166 -15.85 -10.30 -8.93
C ALA A 166 -16.81 -9.37 -8.18
N TYR A 167 -17.98 -9.14 -8.76
CA TYR A 167 -19.03 -8.34 -8.13
C TYR A 167 -19.54 -9.00 -6.85
N ASP A 168 -19.87 -10.30 -6.90
CA ASP A 168 -20.35 -11.04 -5.73
C ASP A 168 -19.32 -11.03 -4.59
N LYS A 169 -18.03 -11.20 -4.90
CA LYS A 169 -16.94 -11.14 -3.91
C LYS A 169 -16.76 -9.74 -3.31
N ALA A 170 -16.86 -8.69 -4.12
CA ALA A 170 -16.75 -7.32 -3.63
C ALA A 170 -17.92 -6.96 -2.72
N ASP A 171 -19.14 -7.34 -3.11
CA ASP A 171 -20.36 -7.13 -2.33
C ASP A 171 -20.32 -7.93 -1.01
N GLU A 172 -19.88 -9.18 -1.05
CA GLU A 172 -19.67 -10.00 0.15
C GLU A 172 -18.67 -9.34 1.10
N LEU A 173 -17.47 -8.95 0.61
CA LEU A 173 -16.44 -8.30 1.42
C LEU A 173 -16.95 -7.02 2.11
N ILE A 174 -17.66 -6.17 1.37
CA ILE A 174 -18.18 -4.91 1.92
C ILE A 174 -19.31 -5.20 2.92
N SER A 175 -20.22 -6.12 2.61
CA SER A 175 -21.37 -6.43 3.46
C SER A 175 -21.00 -7.17 4.74
N GLU A 176 -19.94 -7.98 4.75
CA GLU A 176 -19.41 -8.63 5.95
C GLU A 176 -18.92 -7.61 6.99
N GLU A 177 -18.41 -6.47 6.53
CA GLU A 177 -17.94 -5.37 7.37
C GLU A 177 -19.11 -4.48 7.88
N ALA A 178 -20.35 -4.69 7.41
CA ALA A 178 -21.55 -4.00 7.87
C ALA A 178 -22.03 -4.51 9.25
N THR A 179 -21.21 -4.34 10.28
CA THR A 179 -21.53 -4.78 11.64
C THR A 179 -22.22 -3.69 12.45
N ILE A 180 -23.04 -4.10 13.43
CA ILE A 180 -23.66 -3.16 14.36
C ILE A 180 -22.64 -2.77 15.42
N ILE A 181 -22.26 -1.50 15.46
CA ILE A 181 -21.33 -0.95 16.44
C ILE A 181 -22.06 0.14 17.22
N THR A 182 -22.02 0.05 18.55
CA THR A 182 -22.51 1.13 19.42
C THR A 182 -21.33 1.91 19.98
N TRP A 183 -21.27 3.18 19.63
CA TRP A 183 -20.25 4.11 20.07
C TRP A 183 -20.74 4.82 21.32
N ARG A 184 -19.92 4.81 22.36
CA ARG A 184 -20.11 5.57 23.60
C ARG A 184 -18.95 6.52 23.73
N MET A 185 -19.24 7.78 23.95
CA MET A 185 -18.24 8.84 23.99
C MET A 185 -18.56 9.78 25.12
N GLY A 186 -17.55 10.23 25.83
CA GLY A 186 -17.77 11.11 26.96
C GLY A 186 -16.52 11.87 27.35
N VAL A 187 -16.74 12.92 28.13
CA VAL A 187 -15.68 13.75 28.70
C VAL A 187 -15.67 13.54 30.21
N TYR A 188 -14.52 13.14 30.73
CA TYR A 188 -14.33 12.75 32.12
C TYR A 188 -13.26 13.63 32.78
N ASP A 189 -13.36 13.81 34.09
CA ASP A 189 -12.27 14.38 34.89
C ASP A 189 -11.16 13.34 35.18
N ASP A 190 -10.13 13.77 35.92
CA ASP A 190 -9.01 12.91 36.34
C ASP A 190 -9.43 11.81 37.34
N GLY A 191 -10.55 12.00 38.02
CA GLY A 191 -11.19 11.02 38.91
C GLY A 191 -12.01 9.96 38.17
N GLY A 192 -12.31 10.19 36.89
CA GLY A 192 -13.14 9.32 36.06
C GLY A 192 -14.64 9.62 36.13
N ASP A 193 -15.03 10.75 36.73
CA ASP A 193 -16.42 11.21 36.77
C ASP A 193 -16.76 12.01 35.50
N ALA A 194 -17.94 11.77 34.93
CA ALA A 194 -18.40 12.50 33.75
C ALA A 194 -18.66 13.98 34.06
N LEU A 195 -18.24 14.86 33.15
CA LEU A 195 -18.41 16.30 33.29
C LEU A 195 -19.85 16.76 32.99
N ASP A 196 -20.16 18.00 33.36
CA ASP A 196 -21.37 18.69 32.91
C ASP A 196 -21.26 19.00 31.40
N SER A 197 -22.34 18.76 30.66
CA SER A 197 -22.40 19.01 29.21
C SER A 197 -22.38 20.49 28.83
N VAL A 198 -22.63 21.40 29.78
CA VAL A 198 -22.78 22.84 29.50
C VAL A 198 -21.51 23.43 28.88
N GLY A 199 -21.62 23.84 27.62
CA GLY A 199 -20.53 24.46 26.87
C GLY A 199 -19.61 23.47 26.16
N ILE A 200 -19.91 22.17 26.22
CA ILE A 200 -19.19 21.11 25.51
C ILE A 200 -20.02 20.70 24.29
N ASP A 201 -19.39 20.67 23.12
CA ASP A 201 -20.00 20.17 21.89
C ASP A 201 -19.20 18.98 21.33
N MET A 202 -19.93 17.96 20.91
CA MET A 202 -19.42 16.66 20.47
C MET A 202 -19.83 16.45 19.02
N SER A 203 -18.84 16.41 18.14
CA SER A 203 -19.04 16.17 16.71
C SER A 203 -18.37 14.88 16.28
N VAL A 204 -19.06 14.12 15.45
CA VAL A 204 -18.60 12.82 14.99
C VAL A 204 -18.65 12.79 13.47
N SER A 205 -17.58 12.33 12.84
CA SER A 205 -17.54 12.10 11.40
C SER A 205 -17.06 10.69 11.11
N MET A 206 -17.74 9.97 10.24
CA MET A 206 -17.42 8.58 9.88
C MET A 206 -17.36 8.43 8.37
N VAL A 207 -16.51 7.54 7.88
CA VAL A 207 -16.40 7.24 6.43
C VAL A 207 -17.04 5.90 6.16
N TYR A 208 -18.10 5.90 5.35
CA TYR A 208 -18.84 4.69 4.98
C TYR A 208 -18.54 4.24 3.56
N HIS A 209 -18.62 2.93 3.35
CA HIS A 209 -18.37 2.28 2.07
C HIS A 209 -19.62 1.57 1.56
N GLU A 210 -20.05 1.96 0.37
CA GLU A 210 -21.02 1.26 -0.46
C GLU A 210 -20.37 0.95 -1.81
N LEU A 211 -20.63 -0.24 -2.36
CA LEU A 211 -20.10 -0.64 -3.66
C LEU A 211 -20.68 0.25 -4.78
N ILE A 212 -19.80 0.89 -5.55
CA ILE A 212 -20.17 1.76 -6.68
C ILE A 212 -20.05 0.98 -7.99
N ASP A 213 -18.88 0.40 -8.24
CA ASP A 213 -18.57 -0.26 -9.50
C ASP A 213 -17.51 -1.34 -9.34
N VAL A 214 -17.51 -2.30 -10.27
CA VAL A 214 -16.49 -3.35 -10.38
C VAL A 214 -16.07 -3.43 -11.83
N ASN A 215 -14.76 -3.32 -12.07
CA ASN A 215 -14.20 -3.33 -13.42
C ASN A 215 -13.03 -4.30 -13.50
N GLU A 216 -12.88 -4.95 -14.65
CA GLU A 216 -11.70 -5.73 -14.95
C GLU A 216 -10.46 -4.83 -14.96
N PHE A 217 -9.41 -5.25 -14.26
CA PHE A 217 -8.16 -4.52 -14.25
C PHE A 217 -7.50 -4.60 -15.63
N GLN A 218 -7.44 -3.46 -16.32
CA GLN A 218 -6.81 -3.39 -17.63
C GLN A 218 -5.38 -2.87 -17.50
N ILE A 219 -4.44 -3.70 -17.90
CA ILE A 219 -3.05 -3.32 -18.07
C ILE A 219 -2.88 -2.86 -19.52
N ASP A 220 -2.33 -1.66 -19.77
CA ASP A 220 -1.98 -1.25 -21.13
C ASP A 220 -0.84 -2.14 -21.66
N PRO A 221 -1.11 -3.02 -22.65
CA PRO A 221 -0.12 -3.96 -23.14
C PRO A 221 1.05 -3.25 -23.84
N ILE A 222 0.84 -2.04 -24.37
CA ILE A 222 1.90 -1.27 -25.02
C ILE A 222 2.86 -0.76 -23.95
N GLU A 223 2.35 -0.17 -22.87
CA GLU A 223 3.17 0.36 -21.78
C GLU A 223 3.98 -0.74 -21.08
N GLU A 224 3.34 -1.86 -20.71
CA GLU A 224 4.04 -2.99 -20.10
C GLU A 224 5.05 -3.65 -21.04
N SER A 225 4.75 -3.73 -22.34
CA SER A 225 5.70 -4.27 -23.32
C SER A 225 6.96 -3.40 -23.44
N VAL A 226 6.84 -2.08 -23.29
CA VAL A 226 7.98 -1.15 -23.32
C VAL A 226 8.86 -1.34 -22.07
N TYR A 227 8.26 -1.44 -20.88
CA TYR A 227 9.01 -1.70 -19.64
C TYR A 227 9.69 -3.06 -19.64
N SER A 228 8.98 -4.10 -20.08
CA SER A 228 9.53 -5.46 -20.24
C SER A 228 10.68 -5.50 -21.26
N LEU A 229 10.53 -4.83 -22.41
CA LEU A 229 11.56 -4.74 -23.44
C LEU A 229 12.79 -3.97 -22.95
N ALA A 230 12.58 -2.84 -22.25
CA ALA A 230 13.67 -2.06 -21.68
C ALA A 230 14.48 -2.87 -20.67
N THR A 231 13.81 -3.63 -19.81
CA THR A 231 14.45 -4.54 -18.84
C THR A 231 15.25 -5.63 -19.54
N LEU A 232 14.67 -6.29 -20.57
CA LEU A 232 15.35 -7.31 -21.36
C LEU A 232 16.61 -6.77 -22.04
N ILE A 233 16.51 -5.61 -22.70
CA ILE A 233 17.65 -4.94 -23.33
C ILE A 233 18.71 -4.59 -22.28
N GLY A 234 18.31 -4.11 -21.10
CA GLY A 234 19.20 -3.82 -19.99
C GLY A 234 20.00 -5.05 -19.54
N CYS A 235 19.31 -6.15 -19.26
CA CYS A 235 19.95 -7.41 -18.86
C CYS A 235 20.89 -7.96 -19.93
N PHE A 236 20.45 -8.00 -21.20
CA PHE A 236 21.30 -8.45 -22.31
C PHE A 236 22.51 -7.53 -22.51
N SER A 237 22.34 -6.22 -22.39
CA SER A 237 23.42 -5.26 -22.50
C SER A 237 24.46 -5.49 -21.41
N LEU A 238 24.06 -5.71 -20.16
CA LEU A 238 24.98 -6.01 -19.07
C LEU A 238 25.72 -7.34 -19.29
N MET A 239 25.02 -8.39 -19.72
CA MET A 239 25.63 -9.69 -20.01
C MET A 239 26.61 -9.66 -21.19
N LEU A 240 26.40 -8.80 -22.19
CA LEU A 240 27.26 -8.74 -23.38
C LEU A 240 28.37 -7.69 -23.26
N VAL A 241 28.07 -6.50 -22.78
CA VAL A 241 29.02 -5.37 -22.77
C VAL A 241 30.14 -5.62 -21.76
N LEU A 242 29.84 -6.12 -20.55
CA LEU A 242 30.86 -6.33 -19.53
C LEU A 242 31.92 -7.38 -19.96
N PRO A 243 31.56 -8.59 -20.43
CA PRO A 243 32.56 -9.55 -20.90
C PRO A 243 33.33 -9.07 -22.13
N LEU A 244 32.68 -8.30 -23.00
CA LEU A 244 33.27 -7.80 -24.23
C LEU A 244 34.31 -6.70 -23.94
N ILE A 245 34.06 -5.82 -22.97
CA ILE A 245 35.06 -4.86 -22.45
C ILE A 245 36.28 -5.62 -21.89
N ILE A 246 36.07 -6.66 -21.08
CA ILE A 246 37.16 -7.47 -20.52
C ILE A 246 37.96 -8.14 -21.64
N TYR A 247 37.27 -8.75 -22.61
CA TYR A 247 37.88 -9.44 -23.74
C TYR A 247 38.73 -8.50 -24.60
N PHE A 248 38.18 -7.35 -25.00
CA PHE A 248 38.93 -6.38 -25.81
C PHE A 248 40.08 -5.75 -25.05
N SER A 249 39.93 -5.50 -23.75
CA SER A 249 41.02 -5.04 -22.89
C SER A 249 42.16 -6.06 -22.81
N ALA A 250 41.83 -7.35 -22.69
CA ALA A 250 42.82 -8.44 -22.69
C ALA A 250 43.56 -8.55 -24.04
N ILE A 251 42.85 -8.45 -25.17
CA ILE A 251 43.47 -8.45 -26.50
C ILE A 251 44.38 -7.24 -26.70
N TYR A 252 43.91 -6.04 -26.30
CA TYR A 252 44.70 -4.82 -26.44
C TYR A 252 45.99 -4.90 -25.63
N LYS A 253 45.91 -5.38 -24.38
CA LYS A 253 47.08 -5.63 -23.54
C LYS A 253 48.03 -6.64 -24.19
N ALA A 254 47.51 -7.77 -24.68
CA ALA A 254 48.34 -8.79 -25.34
C ALA A 254 49.09 -8.25 -26.55
N ARG A 255 48.44 -7.43 -27.40
CA ARG A 255 49.10 -6.79 -28.55
C ARG A 255 50.18 -5.79 -28.14
N LYS A 256 49.93 -5.00 -27.09
CA LYS A 256 50.89 -4.03 -26.55
C LYS A 256 52.11 -4.70 -25.92
N ASP A 257 51.90 -5.81 -25.23
CA ASP A 257 52.99 -6.58 -24.62
C ASP A 257 53.81 -7.30 -25.71
N GLU A 258 53.16 -7.80 -26.77
CA GLU A 258 53.84 -8.37 -27.94
C GLU A 258 54.68 -7.33 -28.70
N SER A 259 54.17 -6.12 -28.91
CA SER A 259 54.94 -5.06 -29.57
C SER A 259 56.17 -4.65 -28.76
N LYS A 260 56.02 -4.49 -27.44
CA LYS A 260 57.14 -4.21 -26.53
C LYS A 260 58.20 -5.32 -26.53
N ARG A 261 57.79 -6.58 -26.67
CA ARG A 261 58.72 -7.72 -26.76
C ARG A 261 59.49 -7.73 -28.08
N LEU A 262 58.87 -7.30 -29.18
CA LEU A 262 59.52 -7.19 -30.48
C LEU A 262 60.48 -6.00 -30.55
N ASP A 263 60.19 -4.91 -29.83
CA ASP A 263 61.04 -3.73 -29.72
C ASP A 263 62.16 -3.86 -28.66
N ALA A 264 62.19 -4.98 -27.91
CA ALA A 264 63.23 -5.20 -26.92
C ALA A 264 64.56 -5.52 -27.61
N PRO A 265 65.68 -4.84 -27.27
CA PRO A 265 66.97 -5.11 -27.87
C PRO A 265 67.42 -6.55 -27.56
N PRO A 266 68.14 -7.21 -28.47
CA PRO A 266 68.69 -8.54 -28.19
C PRO A 266 69.62 -8.45 -26.98
N LEU A 267 69.55 -9.45 -26.10
CA LEU A 267 70.42 -9.56 -24.95
C LEU A 267 71.87 -9.58 -25.45
N GLU A 268 72.65 -8.55 -25.09
CA GLU A 268 74.10 -8.53 -25.31
C GLU A 268 74.71 -9.66 -24.46
N ASN A 269 75.34 -10.61 -25.13
CA ASN A 269 76.22 -11.62 -24.52
C ASN A 269 77.66 -11.07 -24.47
#